data_AF-A0AAW9GYY4-F1
#
_entry.id   AF-A0AAW9GYY4-F1
#
_cell.length_a   1.000
_cell.length_b   1.000
_cell.length_c   1.000
_cell.angle_alpha   90.00
_cell.angle_beta   90.00
_cell.angle_gamma   90.00
#
_symmetry.space_group_name_H-M   'P 1'
#
loop_
_entity.id
_entity.type
_entity.pdbx_description
1 polymer ?
#
loop_
_entity_poly.entity_id
_entity_poly.type
_entity_poly.pdbx_seq_one_letter_code
_entity_poly.pdbx_strand_id
1 'polypeptide(L)'
;MLKIVISVWIYLCGLFGSLATAAQLSQVLAAFPASQLESYGPHVPQVARSFSAWLPYSPFALWLSAAVTAAIGLYLWRSRHPLENKLFASAVIAALNLFLAMFFATTLLTAYFYLPKVANTA
;
A
#
# COMPACT_ATOMS: atom_id res chain seq x y z
N MET A 1 -21.93 -5.63 21.35
CA MET A 1 -21.65 -6.47 20.16
C MET A 1 -21.35 -5.66 18.91
N LEU A 2 -22.17 -4.66 18.55
CA LEU A 2 -21.97 -3.84 17.34
C LEU A 2 -20.55 -3.23 17.20
N LYS A 3 -19.99 -2.65 18.27
CA LYS A 3 -18.64 -2.05 18.26
C LYS A 3 -17.54 -3.05 17.86
N ILE A 4 -17.68 -4.31 18.29
CA ILE A 4 -16.74 -5.39 17.96
C ILE A 4 -16.84 -5.72 16.47
N VAL A 5 -18.06 -5.88 15.96
CA VAL A 5 -18.32 -6.17 14.54
C VAL A 5 -17.71 -5.07 13.67
N ILE A 6 -18.01 -3.80 13.96
CA ILE A 6 -17.48 -2.65 13.20
C ILE A 6 -15.94 -2.65 13.22
N SER A 7 -15.32 -2.89 14.37
CA SER A 7 -13.86 -2.91 14.48
C SER A 7 -13.21 -4.05 13.71
N VAL A 8 -13.82 -5.24 13.71
CA VAL A 8 -13.35 -6.37 12.90
C VAL A 8 -13.47 -6.05 11.41
N TRP A 9 -14.58 -5.44 10.98
CA TRP A 9 -14.76 -4.99 9.61
C TRP A 9 -13.71 -3.96 9.19
N ILE A 10 -13.46 -2.93 10.01
CA ILE A 10 -12.43 -1.92 9.74
C ILE A 10 -11.05 -2.57 9.60
N TYR A 11 -10.72 -3.46 10.53
CA TYR A 11 -9.46 -4.21 10.51
C TYR A 11 -9.31 -5.04 9.23
N LEU A 12 -10.35 -5.80 8.86
CA LEU A 12 -10.36 -6.60 7.63
C LEU A 12 -10.25 -5.73 6.39
N CYS A 13 -10.95 -4.60 6.31
CA CYS A 13 -10.84 -3.67 5.19
C CYS A 13 -9.41 -3.15 5.00
N GLY A 14 -8.71 -2.80 6.07
CA GLY A 14 -7.31 -2.39 5.98
C GLY A 14 -6.41 -3.51 5.47
N LEU A 15 -6.60 -4.72 5.99
CA LEU A 15 -5.80 -5.89 5.63
C LEU A 15 -6.04 -6.31 4.17
N PHE A 16 -7.30 -6.44 3.76
CA PHE A 16 -7.67 -6.72 2.37
C PHE A 16 -7.27 -5.60 1.42
N GLY A 17 -7.36 -4.34 1.83
CA GLY A 17 -6.89 -3.20 1.05
C GLY A 17 -5.40 -3.32 0.74
N SER A 18 -4.57 -3.59 1.75
CA SER A 18 -3.13 -3.81 1.57
C SER A 18 -2.83 -4.99 0.63
N LEU A 19 -3.49 -6.14 0.83
CA LEU A 19 -3.29 -7.34 -0.01
C LEU A 19 -3.73 -7.12 -1.46
N ALA A 20 -4.90 -6.52 -1.67
CA ALA A 20 -5.44 -6.23 -3.00
C ALA A 20 -4.54 -5.25 -3.74
N THR A 21 -4.10 -4.17 -3.07
CA THR A 21 -3.15 -3.22 -3.64
C THR A 21 -1.81 -3.85 -3.93
N ALA A 22 -1.27 -4.71 -3.05
CA ALA A 22 -0.03 -5.44 -3.30
C ALA A 22 -0.11 -6.31 -4.57
N ALA A 23 -1.22 -7.05 -4.73
CA ALA A 23 -1.46 -7.86 -5.91
C ALA A 23 -1.58 -7.01 -7.19
N GLN A 24 -2.32 -5.90 -7.14
CA GLN A 24 -2.46 -4.97 -8.25
C GLN A 24 -1.13 -4.33 -8.64
N LEU A 25 -0.37 -3.82 -7.67
CA LEU A 25 0.96 -3.24 -7.91
C LEU A 25 1.91 -4.28 -8.52
N SER A 26 1.88 -5.52 -8.03
CA SER A 26 2.70 -6.61 -8.61
C SER A 26 2.34 -6.88 -10.07
N GLN A 27 1.06 -6.87 -10.44
CA GLN A 27 0.63 -7.07 -11.83
C GLN A 27 1.04 -5.88 -12.71
N VAL A 28 0.82 -4.65 -12.24
CA VAL A 28 1.15 -3.45 -13.02
C VAL A 28 2.66 -3.34 -13.20
N LEU A 29 3.46 -3.55 -12.16
CA LEU A 29 4.92 -3.47 -12.25
C LEU A 29 5.53 -4.61 -13.10
N ALA A 30 4.86 -5.76 -13.18
CA ALA A 30 5.26 -6.82 -14.11
C ALA A 30 4.97 -6.44 -15.58
N ALA A 31 3.87 -5.74 -15.84
CA ALA A 31 3.52 -5.26 -17.19
C ALA A 31 4.30 -3.98 -17.60
N PHE A 32 4.64 -3.13 -16.63
CA PHE A 32 5.33 -1.85 -16.81
C PHE A 32 6.63 -1.83 -16.00
N PRO A 33 7.70 -2.50 -16.49
CA PRO A 33 9.01 -2.47 -15.83
C PRO A 33 9.60 -1.06 -15.87
N ALA A 34 10.53 -0.75 -14.96
CA ALA A 34 11.16 0.56 -14.86
C ALA A 34 11.82 1.06 -16.17
N SER A 35 12.26 0.14 -17.04
CA SER A 35 12.79 0.47 -18.37
C SER A 35 11.75 1.12 -19.29
N GLN A 36 10.45 0.94 -19.06
CA GLN A 36 9.43 1.65 -19.83
C GLN A 36 9.40 3.16 -19.57
N LEU A 37 10.01 3.65 -18.49
CA LEU A 37 10.05 5.10 -18.24
C LEU A 37 10.73 5.87 -19.37
N GLU A 38 11.74 5.27 -19.99
CA GLU A 38 12.45 5.85 -21.14
C GLU A 38 11.63 5.80 -22.43
N SER A 39 10.61 4.92 -22.50
CA SER A 39 9.70 4.85 -23.65
C SER A 39 8.69 6.00 -23.70
N TYR A 40 8.48 6.72 -22.58
CA TYR A 40 7.56 7.87 -22.54
C TYR A 40 8.12 9.14 -23.16
N GLY A 41 9.44 9.21 -23.41
CA GLY A 41 10.08 10.35 -24.06
C GLY A 41 11.48 10.64 -23.52
N PRO A 42 12.20 11.61 -24.12
CA PRO A 42 13.57 11.95 -23.74
C PRO A 42 13.68 12.56 -22.34
N HIS A 43 12.62 13.18 -21.82
CA HIS A 43 12.64 13.84 -20.52
C HIS A 43 11.97 12.97 -19.45
N VAL A 44 12.76 12.42 -18.54
CA VAL A 44 12.28 11.68 -17.37
C VAL A 44 12.67 12.44 -16.10
N PRO A 45 11.71 13.01 -15.35
CA PRO A 45 11.99 13.74 -14.11
C PRO A 45 12.77 12.87 -13.12
N GLN A 46 13.73 13.47 -12.41
CA GLN A 46 14.54 12.76 -11.39
C GLN A 46 13.69 12.13 -10.29
N VAL A 47 12.56 12.76 -9.96
CA VAL A 47 11.58 12.25 -9.02
C VAL A 47 11.05 10.90 -9.49
N ALA A 48 10.60 10.79 -10.76
CA ALA A 48 10.13 9.54 -11.35
C ALA A 48 11.22 8.45 -11.35
N ARG A 49 12.47 8.82 -11.68
CA ARG A 49 13.61 7.88 -11.61
C ARG A 49 13.83 7.35 -10.19
N SER A 50 13.85 8.24 -9.20
CA SER A 50 14.06 7.87 -7.80
C SER A 50 12.97 6.91 -7.31
N PHE A 51 11.70 7.21 -7.61
CA PHE A 51 10.57 6.36 -7.25
C PHE A 51 10.60 5.00 -7.97
N SER A 52 11.01 4.97 -9.24
CA SER A 52 11.10 3.73 -10.01
C SER A 52 12.14 2.73 -9.50
N ALA A 53 13.19 3.20 -8.82
CA ALA A 53 14.22 2.34 -8.25
C ALA A 53 13.70 1.50 -7.09
N TRP A 54 12.74 2.01 -6.31
CA TRP A 54 12.24 1.32 -5.12
C TRP A 54 10.82 0.79 -5.25
N LEU A 55 10.00 1.31 -6.18
CA LEU A 55 8.63 0.83 -6.40
C LEU A 55 8.50 -0.68 -6.61
N PRO A 56 9.43 -1.38 -7.28
CA PRO A 56 9.40 -2.85 -7.38
C PRO A 56 9.32 -3.58 -6.03
N TYR A 57 9.77 -2.95 -4.94
CA TYR A 57 9.70 -3.51 -3.59
C TYR A 57 8.38 -3.18 -2.86
N SER A 58 7.53 -2.30 -3.41
CA SER A 58 6.28 -1.89 -2.75
C SER A 58 5.26 -3.02 -2.58
N PRO A 59 5.08 -3.98 -3.53
CA PRO A 59 4.23 -5.13 -3.29
C PRO A 59 4.71 -5.93 -2.08
N PHE A 60 6.02 -6.22 -2.02
CA PHE A 60 6.61 -6.96 -0.92
C PHE A 60 6.43 -6.24 0.43
N ALA A 61 6.62 -4.92 0.47
CA ALA A 61 6.38 -4.11 1.67
C ALA A 61 4.93 -4.19 2.16
N LEU A 62 3.95 -4.16 1.25
CA LEU A 62 2.54 -4.31 1.59
C LEU A 62 2.19 -5.73 2.07
N TRP A 63 2.71 -6.77 1.40
CA TRP A 63 2.57 -8.16 1.85
C TRP A 63 3.14 -8.36 3.26
N LEU A 64 4.33 -7.82 3.51
CA LEU A 64 4.96 -7.88 4.83
C LEU A 64 4.15 -7.11 5.88
N SER A 65 3.67 -5.91 5.56
CA SER A 65 2.79 -5.13 6.43
C SER A 65 1.52 -5.91 6.77
N ALA A 66 0.87 -6.53 5.78
CA ALA A 66 -0.32 -7.34 5.99
C ALA A 66 -0.03 -8.57 6.87
N ALA A 67 1.10 -9.26 6.65
CA ALA A 67 1.50 -10.42 7.45
C ALA A 67 1.81 -10.04 8.91
N VAL A 68 2.58 -8.96 9.13
CA VAL A 68 2.91 -8.46 10.47
C VAL A 68 1.65 -8.00 11.19
N THR A 69 0.80 -7.23 10.53
CA THR A 69 -0.45 -6.74 11.13
C THR A 69 -1.45 -7.86 11.40
N ALA A 70 -1.48 -8.91 10.57
CA ALA A 70 -2.23 -10.15 10.84
C ALA A 70 -1.76 -10.83 12.13
N ALA A 71 -0.45 -10.99 12.30
CA ALA A 71 0.13 -11.59 13.49
C ALA A 71 -0.16 -10.75 14.76
N ILE A 72 -0.03 -9.42 14.67
CA ILE A 72 -0.38 -8.50 15.75
C ILE A 72 -1.87 -8.59 16.09
N GLY A 73 -2.76 -8.63 15.08
CA GLY A 73 -4.20 -8.78 15.30
C GLY A 73 -4.55 -10.08 16.02
N LEU A 74 -3.93 -11.19 15.64
CA LEU A 74 -4.09 -12.48 16.33
C LEU A 74 -3.60 -12.44 17.77
N TYR A 75 -2.44 -11.82 18.01
CA TYR A 75 -1.90 -11.62 19.36
C TYR A 75 -2.83 -10.76 20.22
N LEU A 76 -3.27 -9.61 19.71
CA LEU A 76 -4.18 -8.70 20.39
C LEU A 76 -5.50 -9.37 20.74
N TRP A 77 -6.06 -10.17 19.82
CA TRP A 77 -7.31 -10.88 20.08
C TRP A 77 -7.17 -11.91 21.21
N ARG A 78 -6.06 -12.66 21.22
CA ARG A 78 -5.74 -13.66 22.27
C ARG A 78 -5.33 -13.05 23.61
N SER A 79 -4.82 -11.82 23.61
CA SER A 79 -4.39 -11.14 24.84
C SER A 79 -5.56 -10.82 25.79
N ARG A 80 -5.26 -10.62 27.07
CA ARG A 80 -6.24 -10.16 28.09
C ARG A 80 -6.38 -8.63 28.14
N HIS A 81 -5.97 -7.92 27.08
CA HIS A 81 -6.09 -6.45 27.04
C HIS A 81 -7.55 -5.98 27.10
N PRO A 82 -7.79 -4.76 27.64
CA PRO A 82 -9.11 -4.14 27.63
C PRO A 82 -9.68 -4.06 26.21
N LEU A 83 -11.01 -4.19 26.09
CA LEU A 83 -11.68 -4.15 24.80
C LEU A 83 -11.38 -2.85 24.03
N GLU A 84 -11.37 -1.72 24.72
CA GLU A 84 -11.10 -0.39 24.13
C GLU A 84 -9.74 -0.33 23.45
N ASN A 85 -8.69 -0.89 24.08
CA ASN A 85 -7.36 -0.96 23.50
C ASN A 85 -7.33 -1.84 22.24
N LYS A 86 -8.09 -2.94 22.23
CA LYS A 86 -8.21 -3.80 21.04
C LYS A 86 -8.89 -3.07 19.89
N LEU A 87 -9.98 -2.36 20.15
CA LEU A 87 -10.70 -1.59 19.14
C LEU A 87 -9.84 -0.46 18.56
N PHE A 88 -9.14 0.29 19.43
CA PHE A 88 -8.21 1.33 19.01
C PHE A 88 -7.07 0.76 18.16
N ALA A 89 -6.43 -0.32 18.61
CA ALA A 89 -5.36 -0.97 17.86
C ALA A 89 -5.83 -1.49 16.50
N SER A 90 -7.02 -2.09 16.41
CA SER A 90 -7.62 -2.49 15.14
C SER A 90 -7.80 -1.31 14.17
N ALA A 91 -8.25 -0.15 14.66
CA ALA A 91 -8.40 1.05 13.84
C ALA A 91 -7.04 1.60 13.37
N VAL A 92 -6.04 1.64 14.25
CA VAL A 92 -4.66 2.07 13.90
C VAL A 92 -4.04 1.17 12.85
N ILE A 93 -4.17 -0.15 13.02
CA ILE A 93 -3.67 -1.14 12.05
C ILE A 93 -4.35 -0.94 10.69
N ALA A 94 -5.67 -0.76 10.68
CA ALA A 94 -6.41 -0.53 9.44
C ALA A 94 -5.95 0.75 8.74
N ALA A 95 -5.82 1.85 9.49
CA ALA A 95 -5.37 3.14 8.97
C ALA A 95 -3.95 3.06 8.38
N LEU A 96 -3.03 2.38 9.05
CA LEU A 96 -1.66 2.19 8.57
C LEU A 96 -1.62 1.40 7.25
N ASN A 97 -2.35 0.29 7.17
CA ASN A 97 -2.40 -0.52 5.95
C ASN A 97 -3.04 0.24 4.78
N LEU A 98 -4.12 0.98 5.02
CA LEU A 98 -4.77 1.83 4.02
C LEU A 98 -3.87 2.98 3.57
N PHE A 99 -3.16 3.62 4.51
CA PHE A 99 -2.21 4.69 4.20
C PHE A 99 -1.08 4.18 3.31
N LEU A 100 -0.48 3.04 3.64
CA LEU A 100 0.58 2.43 2.81
C LEU A 100 0.06 2.05 1.42
N ALA A 101 -1.12 1.43 1.35
CA ALA A 101 -1.75 1.07 0.09
C ALA A 101 -1.97 2.31 -0.80
N MET A 102 -2.56 3.37 -0.23
CA MET A 102 -2.81 4.62 -0.94
C MET A 102 -1.50 5.30 -1.35
N PHE A 103 -0.52 5.37 -0.46
CA PHE A 103 0.80 5.94 -0.74
C PHE A 103 1.46 5.27 -1.94
N PHE A 104 1.55 3.94 -1.96
CA PHE A 104 2.19 3.23 -3.07
C PHE A 104 1.39 3.32 -4.37
N ALA A 105 0.05 3.26 -4.31
CA ALA A 105 -0.79 3.44 -5.48
C ALA A 105 -0.64 4.84 -6.10
N THR A 106 -0.70 5.90 -5.28
CA THR A 106 -0.51 7.27 -5.73
C THR A 106 0.91 7.49 -6.25
N THR A 107 1.91 6.92 -5.60
CA THR A 107 3.30 7.00 -6.05
C THR A 107 3.48 6.34 -7.42
N LEU A 108 2.90 5.15 -7.64
CA LEU A 108 2.88 4.51 -8.96
C LEU A 108 2.24 5.42 -10.01
N LEU A 109 1.03 5.93 -9.75
CA LEU A 109 0.32 6.81 -10.68
C LEU A 109 1.13 8.06 -11.02
N THR A 110 1.71 8.70 -10.02
CA THR A 110 2.45 9.95 -10.20
C THR A 110 3.80 9.73 -10.88
N ALA A 111 4.60 8.79 -10.39
CA ALA A 111 5.95 8.55 -10.89
C ALA A 111 5.98 7.85 -12.24
N TYR A 112 5.12 6.86 -12.47
CA TYR A 112 5.12 6.09 -13.73
C TYR A 112 4.23 6.72 -14.80
N PHE A 113 3.06 7.23 -14.45
CA PHE A 113 2.05 7.58 -15.46
C PHE A 113 1.82 9.08 -15.66
N TYR A 114 2.02 9.91 -14.62
CA TYR A 114 1.74 11.35 -14.70
C TYR A 114 2.98 12.18 -15.04
N LEU A 115 4.03 12.12 -14.22
CA LEU A 115 5.21 12.97 -14.35
C LEU A 115 5.93 12.81 -15.70
N PRO A 116 6.17 11.59 -16.23
CA PRO A 116 6.79 11.44 -17.54
C PRO A 116 5.96 12.06 -18.66
N LYS A 117 4.62 11.98 -18.60
CA LYS A 117 3.76 12.59 -19.60
C LYS A 117 3.83 14.11 -19.55
N VAL A 118 3.65 14.70 -18.37
CA VAL A 118 3.72 16.15 -18.19
C VAL A 118 5.07 16.72 -18.66
N ALA A 119 6.16 16.01 -18.38
CA ALA A 119 7.50 16.43 -18.78
C ALA A 119 7.78 16.39 -20.30
N ASN A 120 7.00 15.63 -21.07
CA ASN A 120 7.15 15.51 -22.53
C ASN A 120 5.97 16.14 -23.31
N THR A 121 4.94 16.64 -22.63
CA THR A 121 3.85 17.43 -23.24
C THR A 121 4.07 18.95 -23.15
N ALA A 122 5.07 19.39 -22.36
CA ALA A 122 5.54 20.77 -22.31
C ALA A 122 6.61 20.99 -23.38
#